data_AF-A0A9X4KVH2-F1
#
_entry.id   AF-A0A9X4KVH2-F1
#
_cell.length_a   1.000
_cell.length_b   1.000
_cell.length_c   1.000
_cell.angle_alpha   90.00
_cell.angle_beta   90.00
_cell.angle_gamma   90.00
#
_symmetry.space_group_name_H-M   'P 1'
#
loop_
_entity.id
_entity.type
_entity.pdbx_description
1 polymer ?
#
loop_
_entity_poly.entity_id
_entity_poly.type
_entity_poly.pdbx_seq_one_letter_code
_entity_poly.pdbx_strand_id
1 'polypeptide(L)'
;MRFSIQYLSFFVIQSESAKETDTNKRYKHYKTLDHYDYEDSEIKSFLDEEFTRIAKRKADVNPDTAAAPTKIGRFVMEPGQEPESNPNYNLFQRLRVAATKEQFHYACDDVLRSYMDTSAVRGGAFIVAAAKINELFDEPFVFVLKCDFESKIARISDERSLISKVDMAISARNIKSIQYPHMPEEGMLEPYELKIHQASHARYFEDFLKYVSYEKSKPEIVNDQVLGLVQEYMERKWSGDGEEDESGYAADGGRGRDAGLGGRSGCRMARGRRGRRGCRRRTRRIRGRSRARSVGGIGLRRAGL
;
A
#
# COMPACT_ATOMS: atom_id res chain seq x y z
N MET A 1 -11.88 -17.63 -4.65
CA MET A 1 -11.85 -16.79 -5.85
C MET A 1 -10.92 -17.44 -6.84
N ARG A 2 -11.44 -17.75 -8.03
CA ARG A 2 -10.65 -18.26 -9.15
C ARG A 2 -10.81 -17.23 -10.28
N PHE A 3 -9.70 -16.68 -10.73
CA PHE A 3 -9.69 -15.72 -11.83
C PHE A 3 -9.41 -16.46 -13.13
N SER A 4 -10.27 -16.26 -14.13
CA SER A 4 -10.05 -16.68 -15.51
C SER A 4 -9.36 -15.55 -16.24
N ILE A 5 -8.07 -15.70 -16.52
CA ILE A 5 -7.30 -14.66 -17.25
C ILE A 5 -7.73 -14.66 -18.71
N GLN A 6 -8.13 -13.49 -19.21
CA GLN A 6 -8.47 -13.27 -20.61
C GLN A 6 -7.21 -12.87 -21.38
N TYR A 7 -6.48 -11.89 -20.85
CA TYR A 7 -5.23 -11.41 -21.40
C TYR A 7 -4.25 -11.04 -20.28
N LEU A 8 -2.96 -11.24 -20.53
CA LEU A 8 -1.88 -10.80 -19.65
C LEU A 8 -0.71 -10.29 -20.47
N SER A 9 -0.24 -9.08 -20.18
CA SER A 9 0.94 -8.50 -20.83
C SER A 9 2.07 -8.35 -19.82
N PHE A 10 3.26 -8.83 -20.22
CA PHE A 10 4.48 -8.80 -19.41
C PHE A 10 5.50 -7.84 -20.00
N PHE A 11 5.93 -6.90 -19.18
CA PHE A 11 6.97 -5.92 -19.50
C PHE A 11 8.08 -5.96 -18.47
N VAL A 12 9.29 -5.62 -18.91
CA VAL A 12 10.44 -5.41 -18.02
C VAL A 12 10.91 -3.98 -18.15
N ILE A 13 11.00 -3.32 -17.01
CA ILE A 13 11.52 -1.97 -16.87
C ILE A 13 13.00 -2.09 -16.48
N GLN A 14 13.86 -1.45 -17.26
CA GLN A 14 15.29 -1.37 -16.98
C GLN A 14 15.58 0.01 -16.39
N SER A 15 16.06 0.05 -15.15
CA SER A 15 16.58 1.27 -14.54
C SER A 15 18.09 1.15 -14.43
N GLU A 16 18.82 1.87 -15.26
CA GLU A 16 20.27 1.94 -15.16
C GLU A 16 20.67 2.74 -13.92
N SER A 17 21.66 2.24 -13.19
CA SER A 17 22.07 2.77 -11.90
C SER A 17 22.84 4.07 -12.02
N ALA A 18 22.18 5.19 -11.67
CA ALA A 18 22.71 6.34 -10.93
C ALA A 18 24.09 6.95 -11.32
N LYS A 19 24.54 6.81 -12.57
CA LYS A 19 25.63 7.61 -13.12
C LYS A 19 25.30 7.95 -14.56
N GLU A 20 25.39 9.25 -14.85
CA GLU A 20 25.21 9.90 -16.14
C GLU A 20 23.78 10.36 -16.50
N THR A 21 23.77 11.58 -17.02
CA THR A 21 22.70 12.56 -17.15
C THR A 21 21.70 12.22 -18.25
N ASP A 22 21.53 10.93 -18.57
CA ASP A 22 20.67 10.51 -19.68
C ASP A 22 19.46 9.70 -19.16
N THR A 23 18.34 10.41 -19.08
CA THR A 23 17.03 10.06 -18.54
C THR A 23 16.27 9.02 -19.36
N ASN A 24 16.94 8.16 -20.14
CA ASN A 24 16.25 7.19 -20.99
C ASN A 24 15.84 5.96 -20.18
N LYS A 25 14.80 6.13 -19.34
CA LYS A 25 14.06 5.03 -18.75
C LYS A 25 13.53 4.15 -19.88
N ARG A 26 14.04 2.92 -20.02
CA ARG A 26 13.66 1.99 -21.08
C ARG A 26 12.81 0.86 -20.51
N TYR A 27 11.81 0.46 -21.28
CA TYR A 27 11.06 -0.75 -21.02
C TYR A 27 11.08 -1.64 -22.25
N LYS A 28 10.89 -2.94 -22.02
CA LYS A 28 10.79 -3.95 -23.07
C LYS A 28 9.53 -4.76 -22.84
N HIS A 29 8.67 -4.84 -23.86
CA HIS A 29 7.60 -5.82 -23.91
C HIS A 29 8.19 -7.20 -24.20
N TYR A 30 7.77 -8.22 -23.44
CA TYR A 30 8.24 -9.59 -23.63
C TYR A 30 7.20 -10.42 -24.34
N LYS A 31 6.01 -10.50 -23.78
CA LYS A 31 4.93 -11.30 -24.32
C LYS A 31 3.59 -10.80 -23.79
N THR A 32 2.59 -10.86 -24.66
CA THR A 32 1.20 -10.86 -24.26
C THR A 32 0.70 -12.29 -24.39
N LEU A 33 -0.01 -12.78 -23.38
CA LEU A 33 -0.66 -14.08 -23.33
C LEU A 33 -2.17 -13.85 -23.44
N ASP A 34 -2.84 -14.70 -24.20
CA ASP A 34 -4.29 -14.87 -24.12
C ASP A 34 -4.63 -15.96 -23.09
N HIS A 35 -5.91 -16.32 -22.99
CA HIS A 35 -6.38 -17.34 -22.04
C HIS A 35 -5.63 -18.67 -22.16
N TYR A 36 -5.53 -19.23 -23.36
CA TYR A 36 -4.90 -20.54 -23.57
C TYR A 36 -3.39 -20.48 -23.30
N ASP A 37 -2.74 -19.44 -23.84
CA ASP A 37 -1.32 -19.17 -23.59
C ASP A 37 -0.99 -19.01 -22.09
N TYR A 38 -1.93 -18.49 -21.29
CA TYR A 38 -1.77 -18.32 -19.86
C TYR A 38 -2.01 -19.62 -19.08
N GLU A 39 -3.05 -20.38 -19.43
CA GLU A 39 -3.37 -21.65 -18.77
C GLU A 39 -2.21 -22.68 -18.90
N ASP A 40 -1.52 -22.68 -20.04
CA ASP A 40 -0.36 -23.55 -20.28
C ASP A 40 0.98 -23.00 -19.74
N SER A 41 0.96 -21.80 -19.14
CA SER A 41 2.19 -21.13 -18.71
C SER A 41 2.67 -21.55 -17.31
N GLU A 42 3.99 -21.64 -17.12
CA GLU A 42 4.59 -21.93 -15.82
C GLU A 42 4.33 -20.83 -14.77
N ILE A 43 4.13 -19.59 -15.22
CA ILE A 43 3.89 -18.42 -14.35
C ILE A 43 2.47 -18.41 -13.76
N LYS A 44 1.54 -19.21 -14.30
CA LYS A 44 0.16 -19.33 -13.85
C LYS A 44 0.05 -19.60 -12.35
N SER A 45 0.72 -20.65 -11.89
CA SER A 45 0.66 -21.09 -10.49
C SER A 45 1.03 -19.98 -9.51
N PHE A 46 2.05 -19.19 -9.87
CA PHE A 46 2.49 -18.04 -9.10
C PHE A 46 1.46 -16.89 -9.14
N LEU A 47 0.99 -16.51 -10.33
CA LEU A 47 0.11 -15.34 -10.48
C LEU A 47 -1.31 -15.58 -9.96
N ASP A 48 -1.85 -16.79 -10.08
CA ASP A 48 -3.18 -17.14 -9.55
C ASP A 48 -3.27 -16.91 -8.03
N GLU A 49 -2.20 -17.30 -7.32
CA GLU A 49 -2.09 -17.07 -5.88
C GLU A 49 -2.02 -15.57 -5.56
N GLU A 50 -1.28 -14.79 -6.35
CA GLU A 50 -1.14 -13.36 -6.14
C GLU A 50 -2.43 -12.60 -6.46
N PHE A 51 -3.14 -12.90 -7.55
CA PHE A 51 -4.45 -12.29 -7.86
C PHE A 51 -5.45 -12.56 -6.75
N THR A 52 -5.51 -13.80 -6.25
CA THR A 52 -6.37 -14.17 -5.12
C THR A 52 -6.01 -13.39 -3.86
N ARG A 53 -4.71 -13.23 -3.58
CA ARG A 53 -4.22 -12.47 -2.42
C ARG A 53 -4.53 -10.98 -2.54
N ILE A 54 -4.38 -10.39 -3.73
CA ILE A 54 -4.71 -8.99 -4.01
C ILE A 54 -6.21 -8.76 -3.81
N ALA A 55 -7.05 -9.63 -4.37
CA ALA A 55 -8.50 -9.54 -4.26
C ALA A 55 -8.97 -9.60 -2.80
N LYS A 56 -8.46 -10.57 -2.02
CA LYS A 56 -8.81 -10.75 -0.60
C LYS A 56 -8.19 -9.72 0.35
N ARG A 57 -7.20 -8.94 -0.11
CA ARG A 57 -6.55 -7.95 0.75
C ARG A 57 -7.56 -6.88 1.14
N LYS A 58 -7.77 -6.72 2.46
CA LYS A 58 -8.65 -5.70 3.02
C LYS A 58 -8.13 -4.30 2.67
N ALA A 59 -9.05 -3.44 2.27
CA ALA A 59 -8.85 -2.01 2.12
C ALA A 59 -9.93 -1.32 2.97
N ASP A 60 -9.50 -0.48 3.90
CA ASP A 60 -10.44 0.33 4.68
C ASP A 60 -10.68 1.65 3.94
N VAL A 61 -11.94 2.10 3.88
CA VAL A 61 -12.31 3.39 3.28
C VAL A 61 -11.53 4.51 3.94
N ASN A 62 -11.56 4.58 5.27
CA ASN A 62 -10.72 5.50 6.04
C ASN A 62 -9.66 4.69 6.80
N PRO A 63 -8.41 4.69 6.34
CA PRO A 63 -7.35 3.92 6.98
C PRO A 63 -7.02 4.49 8.37
N ASP A 64 -6.56 3.62 9.27
CA ASP A 64 -6.12 4.03 10.62
C ASP A 64 -4.87 4.92 10.58
N THR A 65 -4.11 4.88 9.48
CA THR A 65 -2.92 5.71 9.28
C THR A 65 -2.84 6.20 7.83
N ALA A 66 -2.31 7.41 7.61
CA ALA A 66 -2.10 7.97 6.26
C ALA A 66 -1.12 7.14 5.41
N ALA A 67 -0.25 6.36 6.06
CA ALA A 67 0.73 5.48 5.43
C ALA A 67 0.22 4.03 5.27
N ALA A 68 -1.10 3.79 5.35
CA ALA A 68 -1.66 2.47 5.14
C ALA A 68 -1.26 1.92 3.76
N PRO A 69 -0.80 0.66 3.69
CA PRO A 69 -0.27 0.09 2.46
C PRO A 69 -1.37 -0.19 1.43
N THR A 70 -2.61 -0.40 1.87
CA THR A 70 -3.76 -0.58 0.97
C THR A 70 -4.67 0.63 1.09
N LYS A 71 -5.07 1.20 -0.05
CA LYS A 71 -5.98 2.35 -0.12
C LYS A 71 -7.02 2.12 -1.20
N ILE A 72 -8.19 2.73 -1.00
CA ILE A 72 -9.24 2.84 -2.01
C ILE A 72 -9.08 4.22 -2.65
N GLY A 73 -9.04 4.26 -3.97
CA GLY A 73 -8.99 5.49 -4.75
C GLY A 73 -10.26 5.63 -5.58
N ARG A 74 -10.81 6.84 -5.65
CA ARG A 74 -11.99 7.16 -6.47
C ARG A 74 -11.57 8.08 -7.62
N PHE A 75 -12.03 7.80 -8.83
CA PHE A 75 -11.74 8.67 -9.97
C PHE A 75 -12.36 10.05 -9.74
N VAL A 76 -11.57 11.09 -9.91
CA VAL A 76 -12.03 12.49 -9.79
C VAL A 76 -12.89 12.80 -11.01
N MET A 77 -14.10 13.31 -10.76
CA MET A 77 -15.03 13.76 -11.79
C MET A 77 -15.48 15.17 -11.44
N GLU A 78 -15.53 16.05 -12.45
CA GLU A 78 -16.15 17.35 -12.27
C GLU A 78 -17.68 17.20 -12.19
N PRO A 79 -18.38 18.00 -11.37
CA PRO A 79 -19.83 17.95 -11.30
C PRO A 79 -20.49 18.09 -12.68
N GLY A 80 -21.33 17.12 -13.05
CA GLY A 80 -22.03 17.10 -14.34
C GLY A 80 -21.23 16.56 -15.52
N GLN A 81 -19.98 16.13 -15.33
CA GLN A 81 -19.19 15.43 -16.34
C GLN A 81 -19.27 13.92 -16.15
N GLU A 82 -19.20 13.19 -17.26
CA GLU A 82 -19.18 11.73 -17.25
C GLU A 82 -17.80 11.19 -16.80
N PRO A 83 -17.72 9.96 -16.26
CA PRO A 83 -16.47 9.29 -15.87
C PRO A 83 -15.40 9.27 -16.98
N GLU A 84 -15.84 9.25 -18.23
CA GLU A 84 -15.04 9.26 -19.45
C GLU A 84 -14.24 10.57 -19.62
N SER A 85 -14.55 11.63 -18.87
CA SER A 85 -13.71 12.82 -18.79
C SER A 85 -12.38 12.57 -18.08
N ASN A 86 -12.30 11.52 -17.24
CA ASN A 86 -11.13 11.21 -16.44
C ASN A 86 -10.10 10.38 -17.25
N PRO A 87 -8.87 10.89 -17.47
CA PRO A 87 -7.85 10.17 -18.25
C PRO A 87 -7.43 8.83 -17.63
N ASN A 88 -7.37 8.74 -16.30
CA ASN A 88 -7.04 7.48 -15.61
C ASN A 88 -8.17 6.47 -15.78
N TYR A 89 -9.44 6.87 -15.66
CA TYR A 89 -10.59 5.98 -15.90
C TYR A 89 -10.54 5.38 -17.31
N ASN A 90 -10.33 6.22 -18.33
CA ASN A 90 -10.25 5.79 -19.72
C ASN A 90 -9.11 4.79 -19.99
N LEU A 91 -7.96 4.94 -19.32
CA LEU A 91 -6.85 3.98 -19.43
C LEU A 91 -7.28 2.58 -18.99
N PHE A 92 -7.93 2.48 -17.82
CA PHE A 92 -8.38 1.19 -17.32
C PHE A 92 -9.58 0.65 -18.09
N GLN A 93 -10.49 1.51 -18.54
CA GLN A 93 -11.64 1.07 -19.30
C GLN A 93 -11.23 0.46 -20.64
N ARG A 94 -10.24 1.05 -21.34
CA ARG A 94 -9.66 0.46 -22.56
C ARG A 94 -9.06 -0.93 -22.32
N LEU A 95 -8.46 -1.16 -21.15
CA LEU A 95 -7.96 -2.49 -20.77
C LEU A 95 -9.08 -3.50 -20.52
N ARG A 96 -10.21 -3.07 -19.92
CA ARG A 96 -11.35 -3.94 -19.62
C ARG A 96 -12.12 -4.38 -20.87
N VAL A 97 -12.27 -3.49 -21.84
CA VAL A 97 -13.08 -3.74 -23.05
C VAL A 97 -12.26 -4.25 -24.23
N ALA A 98 -10.94 -4.44 -24.07
CA ALA A 98 -10.09 -4.95 -25.13
C ALA A 98 -10.55 -6.34 -25.58
N ALA A 99 -10.86 -6.48 -26.87
CA ALA A 99 -11.40 -7.71 -27.45
C ALA A 99 -10.34 -8.59 -28.13
N THR A 100 -9.14 -8.05 -28.36
CA THR A 100 -8.02 -8.78 -28.95
C THR A 100 -6.74 -8.58 -28.17
N LYS A 101 -5.80 -9.51 -28.38
CA LYS A 101 -4.47 -9.50 -27.77
C LYS A 101 -3.68 -8.23 -28.10
N GLU A 102 -3.82 -7.75 -29.33
CA GLU A 102 -3.17 -6.54 -29.84
C GLU A 102 -3.77 -5.29 -29.22
N GLN A 103 -5.11 -5.19 -29.15
CA GLN A 103 -5.80 -4.08 -28.49
C GLN A 103 -5.40 -3.99 -27.01
N PHE A 104 -5.37 -5.14 -26.33
CA PHE A 104 -4.96 -5.21 -24.93
C PHE A 104 -3.51 -4.77 -24.76
N HIS A 105 -2.60 -5.23 -25.63
CA HIS A 105 -1.20 -4.83 -25.62
C HIS A 105 -1.03 -3.31 -25.80
N TYR A 106 -1.71 -2.69 -26.76
CA TYR A 106 -1.63 -1.23 -26.96
C TYR A 106 -2.18 -0.44 -25.77
N ALA A 107 -3.27 -0.89 -25.16
CA ALA A 107 -3.79 -0.28 -23.93
C ALA A 107 -2.80 -0.44 -22.75
N CYS A 108 -2.10 -1.58 -22.67
CA CYS A 108 -1.05 -1.78 -21.67
C CYS A 108 0.14 -0.85 -21.87
N ASP A 109 0.53 -0.61 -23.12
CA ASP A 109 1.62 0.32 -23.46
C ASP A 109 1.32 1.75 -22.99
N ASP A 110 0.08 2.23 -23.13
CA ASP A 110 -0.32 3.55 -22.65
C ASP A 110 -0.27 3.66 -21.12
N VAL A 111 -0.69 2.60 -20.41
CA VAL A 111 -0.57 2.51 -18.95
C VAL A 111 0.90 2.51 -18.53
N LEU A 112 1.74 1.74 -19.22
CA LEU A 112 3.16 1.66 -18.93
C LEU A 112 3.86 3.00 -19.19
N ARG A 113 3.60 3.67 -20.31
CA ARG A 113 4.13 5.02 -20.59
C ARG A 113 3.78 6.01 -19.48
N SER A 114 2.51 6.04 -19.08
CA SER A 114 2.04 6.88 -17.97
C SER A 114 2.75 6.56 -16.65
N TYR A 115 3.03 5.27 -16.37
CA TYR A 115 3.83 4.86 -15.23
C TYR A 115 5.31 5.29 -15.35
N MET A 116 5.88 5.24 -16.55
CA MET A 116 7.28 5.61 -16.82
C MET A 116 7.54 7.11 -16.61
N ASP A 117 6.52 7.95 -16.74
CA ASP A 117 6.59 9.39 -16.48
C ASP A 117 6.60 9.74 -14.98
N THR A 118 6.41 8.76 -14.08
CA THR A 118 6.45 9.01 -12.64
C THR A 118 7.85 9.31 -12.13
N SER A 119 7.92 10.05 -11.02
CA SER A 119 9.17 10.56 -10.43
C SER A 119 10.11 9.45 -9.95
N ALA A 120 9.57 8.29 -9.57
CA ALA A 120 10.30 7.27 -8.84
C ALA A 120 10.33 5.90 -9.54
N VAL A 121 10.25 5.85 -10.88
CA VAL A 121 10.34 4.59 -11.63
C VAL A 121 11.56 3.76 -11.23
N ARG A 122 11.32 2.52 -10.84
CA ARG A 122 12.36 1.52 -10.54
C ARG A 122 12.23 0.35 -11.49
N GLY A 123 13.38 -0.25 -11.83
CA GLY A 123 13.44 -1.49 -12.60
C GLY A 123 12.66 -2.62 -11.93
N GLY A 124 12.27 -3.60 -12.74
CA GLY A 124 11.39 -4.68 -12.31
C GLY A 124 10.51 -5.22 -13.43
N ALA A 125 9.65 -6.18 -13.07
CA ALA A 125 8.57 -6.62 -13.94
C ALA A 125 7.35 -5.72 -13.73
N PHE A 126 6.70 -5.37 -14.84
CA PHE A 126 5.43 -4.67 -14.89
C PHE A 126 4.44 -5.56 -15.64
N ILE A 127 3.38 -5.98 -14.97
CA ILE A 127 2.42 -6.96 -15.47
C ILE A 127 1.05 -6.30 -15.47
N VAL A 128 0.31 -6.46 -16.56
CA VAL A 128 -1.08 -6.02 -16.66
C VAL A 128 -1.92 -7.22 -17.06
N ALA A 129 -3.00 -7.50 -16.34
CA ALA A 129 -3.86 -8.65 -16.60
C ALA A 129 -5.33 -8.24 -16.59
N ALA A 130 -6.08 -8.71 -17.59
CA ALA A 130 -7.55 -8.71 -17.59
C ALA A 130 -8.04 -10.09 -17.15
N ALA A 131 -8.86 -10.13 -16.11
CA ALA A 131 -9.21 -11.34 -15.39
C ALA A 131 -10.68 -11.33 -14.99
N LYS A 132 -11.42 -12.39 -15.30
CA LYS A 132 -12.85 -12.52 -15.00
C LYS A 132 -13.07 -13.50 -13.84
N ILE A 133 -13.98 -13.20 -12.93
CA ILE A 133 -14.51 -14.18 -11.97
C ILE A 133 -15.83 -14.68 -12.55
N ASN A 134 -15.77 -15.78 -13.30
CA ASN A 134 -16.91 -16.26 -14.09
C ASN A 134 -18.14 -16.60 -13.23
N GLU A 135 -17.93 -16.90 -11.94
CA GLU A 135 -19.01 -17.24 -11.01
C GLU A 135 -19.77 -16.01 -10.49
N LEU A 136 -19.19 -14.80 -10.58
CA LEU A 136 -19.73 -13.60 -9.93
C LEU A 136 -20.03 -12.46 -10.91
N PHE A 137 -19.21 -12.28 -11.95
CA PHE A 137 -19.27 -11.10 -12.80
C PHE A 137 -19.09 -11.44 -14.26
N ASP A 138 -19.76 -10.67 -15.13
CA ASP A 138 -19.60 -10.78 -16.57
C ASP A 138 -18.42 -9.98 -17.13
N GLU A 139 -18.12 -8.86 -16.48
CA GLU A 139 -17.05 -7.95 -16.89
C GLU A 139 -15.73 -8.30 -16.19
N PRO A 140 -14.58 -8.12 -16.86
CA PRO A 140 -13.29 -8.42 -16.29
C PRO A 140 -12.84 -7.35 -15.28
N PHE A 141 -12.04 -7.78 -14.32
CA PHE A 141 -11.13 -6.94 -13.54
C PHE A 141 -9.84 -6.72 -14.32
N VAL A 142 -9.22 -5.58 -14.09
CA VAL A 142 -7.86 -5.25 -14.49
C VAL A 142 -6.97 -5.24 -13.25
N PHE A 143 -5.90 -6.00 -13.32
CA PHE A 143 -4.82 -5.99 -12.36
C PHE A 143 -3.58 -5.37 -12.99
N VAL A 144 -2.96 -4.41 -12.30
CA VAL A 144 -1.64 -3.88 -12.66
C VAL A 144 -0.69 -4.24 -11.53
N LEU A 145 0.37 -4.98 -11.82
CA LEU A 145 1.33 -5.47 -10.84
C LEU A 145 2.70 -4.91 -11.16
N LYS A 146 3.34 -4.32 -10.16
CA LYS A 146 4.74 -3.94 -10.21
C LYS A 146 5.51 -4.84 -9.25
N CYS A 147 6.44 -5.60 -9.81
CA CYS A 147 7.27 -6.52 -9.05
C CYS A 147 8.74 -6.09 -9.12
N ASP A 148 9.39 -6.04 -7.95
CA ASP A 148 10.83 -5.86 -7.87
C ASP A 148 11.53 -7.18 -8.21
N PHE A 149 12.65 -7.10 -8.92
CA PHE A 149 13.51 -8.24 -9.12
C PHE A 149 14.45 -8.43 -7.93
N GLU A 150 14.75 -9.68 -7.60
CA GLU A 150 15.69 -10.03 -6.54
C GLU A 150 16.95 -10.68 -7.13
N SER A 151 18.13 -10.15 -6.80
CA SER A 151 19.40 -10.54 -7.42
C SER A 151 20.02 -11.86 -6.91
N LYS A 152 19.25 -12.72 -6.23
CA LYS A 152 19.79 -13.88 -5.50
C LYS A 152 18.95 -15.17 -5.58
N ILE A 153 18.32 -15.46 -6.71
CA ILE A 153 17.77 -16.81 -6.94
C ILE A 153 18.43 -17.38 -8.19
N ALA A 154 19.53 -18.12 -8.00
CA ALA A 154 20.10 -18.96 -9.04
C ALA A 154 19.15 -20.13 -9.28
N ARG A 155 18.48 -20.19 -10.44
CA ARG A 155 17.87 -21.43 -10.93
C ARG A 155 18.07 -21.63 -12.43
N ILE A 156 18.24 -22.90 -12.73
CA ILE A 156 18.85 -23.52 -13.91
C ILE A 156 18.07 -23.20 -15.18
N SER A 157 18.82 -22.73 -16.17
CA SER A 157 18.44 -22.50 -17.57
C SER A 157 18.19 -23.82 -18.30
N ASP A 158 17.05 -23.93 -18.99
CA ASP A 158 16.87 -24.92 -20.05
C ASP A 158 16.72 -24.19 -21.39
N GLU A 159 17.51 -24.61 -22.38
CA GLU A 159 17.87 -23.84 -23.60
C GLU A 159 16.76 -23.78 -24.66
N ARG A 160 15.52 -24.15 -24.33
CA ARG A 160 14.37 -24.13 -25.27
C ARG A 160 13.08 -23.49 -24.75
N SER A 161 13.05 -23.08 -23.49
CA SER A 161 11.86 -22.47 -22.88
C SER A 161 12.05 -20.96 -22.72
N LEU A 162 10.95 -20.21 -22.68
CA LEU A 162 10.82 -18.75 -22.68
C LEU A 162 11.46 -18.01 -21.48
N ILE A 163 12.48 -18.58 -20.84
CA ILE A 163 13.06 -18.20 -19.56
C ILE A 163 14.51 -17.70 -19.70
N SER A 164 15.11 -17.70 -20.91
CA SER A 164 16.56 -17.40 -21.06
C SER A 164 16.95 -15.92 -21.22
N LYS A 165 16.09 -14.94 -20.91
CA LYS A 165 16.48 -13.51 -20.92
C LYS A 165 16.10 -12.70 -19.69
N VAL A 166 15.62 -13.35 -18.64
CA VAL A 166 15.48 -12.71 -17.33
C VAL A 166 16.11 -13.63 -16.30
N ASP A 167 17.43 -13.47 -16.08
CA ASP A 167 18.20 -14.08 -14.98
C ASP A 167 17.73 -13.60 -13.58
N MET A 168 16.46 -13.19 -13.44
CA MET A 168 15.91 -12.50 -12.28
C MET A 168 14.58 -13.12 -11.86
N ALA A 169 14.46 -13.51 -10.60
CA ALA A 169 13.20 -14.00 -10.05
C ALA A 169 12.29 -12.84 -9.62
N ILE A 170 10.99 -12.99 -9.87
CA ILE A 170 9.95 -12.06 -9.39
C ILE A 170 9.80 -12.26 -7.88
N SER A 171 10.04 -11.23 -7.08
CA SER A 171 9.90 -11.34 -5.63
C SER A 171 8.42 -11.24 -5.22
N ALA A 172 7.89 -12.30 -4.61
CA ALA A 172 6.53 -12.33 -4.07
C ALA A 172 6.32 -11.40 -2.86
N ARG A 173 7.41 -11.00 -2.19
CA ARG A 173 7.34 -10.35 -0.87
C ARG A 173 6.77 -8.95 -0.91
N ASN A 174 7.02 -8.20 -2.00
CA ASN A 174 6.71 -6.77 -2.10
C ASN A 174 6.03 -6.43 -3.43
N ILE A 175 5.12 -7.27 -3.91
CA ILE A 175 4.31 -6.96 -5.09
C ILE A 175 3.41 -5.77 -4.78
N LYS A 176 3.55 -4.72 -5.58
CA LYS A 176 2.63 -3.59 -5.58
C LYS A 176 1.58 -3.87 -6.63
N SER A 177 0.32 -3.59 -6.32
CA SER A 177 -0.78 -3.91 -7.21
C SER A 177 -1.85 -2.84 -7.26
N ILE A 178 -2.49 -2.68 -8.41
CA ILE A 178 -3.79 -2.04 -8.58
C ILE A 178 -4.80 -3.13 -8.96
N GLN A 179 -6.00 -3.06 -8.40
CA GLN A 179 -7.17 -3.81 -8.81
C GLN A 179 -8.26 -2.80 -9.19
N TYR A 180 -8.78 -2.92 -10.40
CA TYR A 180 -9.91 -2.12 -10.89
C TYR A 180 -10.90 -3.03 -11.65
N PRO A 181 -12.22 -2.93 -11.45
CA PRO A 181 -12.90 -2.15 -10.42
C PRO A 181 -12.58 -2.62 -9.01
N HIS A 182 -12.83 -1.75 -8.02
CA HIS A 182 -12.78 -2.16 -6.63
C HIS A 182 -13.95 -3.10 -6.33
N MET A 183 -13.67 -4.19 -5.61
CA MET A 183 -14.66 -5.13 -5.09
C MET A 183 -14.58 -5.09 -3.57
N PRO A 184 -15.45 -4.31 -2.89
CA PRO A 184 -15.48 -4.23 -1.43
C PRO A 184 -15.87 -5.58 -0.79
N GLU A 185 -16.90 -6.21 -1.38
CA GLU A 185 -17.46 -7.49 -0.95
C GLU A 185 -17.64 -8.42 -2.17
N GLU A 186 -17.67 -9.73 -1.96
CA GLU A 186 -17.88 -10.69 -3.05
C GLU A 186 -19.25 -10.44 -3.70
N GLY A 187 -19.28 -10.16 -5.00
CA GLY A 187 -20.51 -9.84 -5.74
C GLY A 187 -20.83 -8.34 -5.84
N MET A 188 -20.10 -7.46 -5.16
CA MET A 188 -20.26 -6.00 -5.26
C MET A 188 -19.11 -5.36 -6.06
N LEU A 189 -19.43 -4.54 -7.05
CA LEU A 189 -18.45 -3.78 -7.83
C LEU A 189 -18.67 -2.28 -7.66
N GLU A 190 -17.57 -1.57 -7.40
CA GLU A 190 -17.54 -0.11 -7.42
C GLU A 190 -16.81 0.33 -8.70
N PRO A 191 -17.54 0.66 -9.79
CA PRO A 191 -16.96 0.96 -11.10
C PRO A 191 -16.16 2.25 -11.14
N TYR A 192 -16.34 3.13 -10.15
CA TYR A 192 -15.62 4.41 -10.04
C TYR A 192 -14.48 4.38 -9.05
N GLU A 193 -14.18 3.19 -8.51
CA GLU A 193 -13.15 3.00 -7.51
C GLU A 193 -12.13 1.96 -7.95
N LEU A 194 -10.91 2.14 -7.47
CA LEU A 194 -9.83 1.18 -7.60
C LEU A 194 -9.20 0.92 -6.24
N LYS A 195 -8.61 -0.25 -6.09
CA LYS A 195 -7.84 -0.63 -4.89
C LYS A 195 -6.37 -0.65 -5.24
N ILE A 196 -5.58 0.15 -4.53
CA ILE A 196 -4.12 0.08 -4.61
C ILE A 196 -3.55 -0.63 -3.40
N HIS A 197 -2.47 -1.36 -3.62
CA HIS A 197 -1.62 -1.87 -2.56
C HIS A 197 -0.15 -1.57 -2.85
N GLN A 198 0.49 -0.91 -1.90
CA GLN A 198 1.86 -0.45 -1.97
C GLN A 198 2.48 -0.42 -0.57
N ALA A 199 3.15 -1.51 -0.20
CA ALA A 199 3.88 -1.62 1.07
C ALA A 199 5.25 -0.89 1.05
N SER A 200 5.31 0.32 0.49
CA SER A 200 6.53 1.13 0.42
C SER A 200 6.25 2.61 0.63
N HIS A 201 7.24 3.34 1.17
CA HIS A 201 7.15 4.80 1.34
C HIS A 201 6.97 5.58 0.04
N ALA A 202 7.45 5.04 -1.07
CA ALA A 202 7.39 5.71 -2.36
C ALA A 202 6.02 5.53 -2.99
N ARG A 203 5.41 6.66 -3.39
CA ARG A 203 4.03 6.83 -3.82
C ARG A 203 3.81 6.58 -5.32
N TYR A 204 4.43 5.54 -5.90
CA TYR A 204 4.47 5.32 -7.35
C TYR A 204 3.09 5.29 -8.01
N PHE A 205 2.14 4.55 -7.42
CA PHE A 205 0.80 4.47 -7.99
C PHE A 205 -0.03 5.72 -7.75
N GLU A 206 0.20 6.45 -6.67
CA GLU A 206 -0.49 7.74 -6.45
C GLU A 206 0.02 8.79 -7.46
N ASP A 207 1.33 8.80 -7.77
CA ASP A 207 1.91 9.67 -8.81
C ASP A 207 1.44 9.30 -10.23
N PHE A 208 1.22 8.01 -10.49
CA PHE A 208 0.67 7.49 -11.74
C PHE A 208 -0.83 7.80 -11.89
N LEU A 209 -1.58 7.76 -10.78
CA LEU A 209 -3.01 7.99 -10.72
C LEU A 209 -3.34 9.44 -10.32
N LYS A 210 -2.86 10.39 -11.12
CA LYS A 210 -2.99 11.85 -10.84
C LYS A 210 -4.44 12.32 -10.70
N TYR A 211 -5.38 11.68 -11.41
CA TYR A 211 -6.80 12.03 -11.41
C TYR A 211 -7.62 11.08 -10.51
N VAL A 212 -7.03 10.55 -9.45
CA VAL A 212 -7.69 9.69 -8.46
C VAL A 212 -7.52 10.32 -7.08
N SER A 213 -8.63 10.53 -6.39
CA SER A 213 -8.63 10.97 -4.99
C SER A 213 -8.58 9.78 -4.06
N TYR A 214 -7.93 9.96 -2.92
CA TYR A 214 -7.88 8.96 -1.86
C TYR A 214 -8.53 9.53 -0.61
N GLU A 215 -9.25 8.67 0.09
CA GLU A 215 -9.91 9.04 1.34
C GLU A 215 -8.91 9.38 2.43
N LYS A 216 -9.30 10.34 3.28
CA LYS A 216 -8.49 10.76 4.42
C LYS A 216 -8.43 9.65 5.45
N SER A 217 -7.28 9.56 6.12
CA SER A 217 -7.14 8.67 7.27
C SER A 217 -7.98 9.15 8.45
N LYS A 218 -8.37 8.24 9.34
CA LYS A 218 -9.16 8.60 10.54
C LYS A 218 -8.52 9.74 11.36
N PRO A 219 -7.19 9.75 11.61
CA PRO A 219 -6.55 10.85 12.32
C PRO A 219 -6.66 12.20 11.60
N GLU A 220 -6.58 12.21 10.26
CA GLU A 220 -6.72 13.45 9.47
C GLU A 220 -8.15 13.99 9.55
N ILE A 221 -9.16 13.11 9.46
CA ILE A 221 -10.57 13.50 9.59
C ILE A 221 -10.83 14.12 10.97
N VAL A 222 -10.34 13.49 12.04
CA VAL A 222 -10.51 14.01 13.40
C VAL A 222 -9.81 15.36 13.56
N ASN A 223 -8.62 15.52 13.01
CA ASN A 223 -7.90 16.80 13.05
C ASN A 223 -8.69 17.91 12.33
N ASP A 224 -9.20 17.64 11.13
CA ASP A 224 -9.99 18.60 10.36
C ASP A 224 -11.28 19.00 11.10
N GLN A 225 -11.97 18.04 11.74
CA GLN A 225 -13.16 18.31 12.55
C GLN A 225 -12.85 19.17 13.78
N VAL A 226 -11.74 18.90 14.47
CA VAL A 226 -11.30 19.71 15.61
C VAL A 226 -10.92 21.12 15.18
N LEU A 227 -10.21 21.26 14.07
CA LEU A 227 -9.88 22.57 13.50
C LEU A 227 -11.13 23.35 13.09
N GLY A 228 -12.11 22.69 12.49
CA GLY A 228 -13.42 23.29 12.17
C GLY A 228 -14.15 23.79 13.41
N LEU A 229 -14.22 22.99 14.48
CA LEU A 229 -14.81 23.42 15.75
C LEU A 229 -14.10 24.62 16.38
N VAL A 230 -12.76 24.66 16.28
CA VAL A 230 -11.97 25.79 16.79
C VAL A 230 -12.23 27.04 15.97
N GLN A 231 -12.27 26.93 14.63
CA GLN A 231 -12.61 28.05 13.75
C GLN A 231 -14.01 28.59 14.05
N GLU A 232 -15.00 27.71 14.16
CA GLU A 232 -16.38 28.09 14.51
C GLU A 232 -16.44 28.75 15.90
N TYR A 233 -15.72 28.22 16.89
CA TYR A 233 -15.64 28.82 18.22
C TYR A 233 -14.98 30.21 18.20
N MET A 234 -13.89 30.38 17.44
CA MET A 234 -13.22 31.67 17.26
C MET A 234 -14.13 32.66 16.53
N GLU A 235 -14.82 32.23 15.48
CA GLU A 235 -15.81 33.04 14.77
C GLU A 235 -16.94 33.49 15.70
N ARG A 236 -17.52 32.60 16.51
CA ARG A 236 -18.55 32.99 17.50
C ARG A 236 -18.02 33.96 18.57
N LYS A 237 -16.82 33.69 19.12
CA LYS A 237 -16.18 34.56 20.12
C LYS A 237 -15.80 35.93 19.58
N TRP A 238 -15.39 36.01 18.30
CA TRP A 238 -14.91 37.25 17.67
C TRP A 238 -16.01 38.02 16.94
N SER A 239 -17.08 37.34 16.50
CA SER A 239 -18.25 37.97 15.86
C SER A 239 -19.16 38.70 16.85
N GLY A 240 -18.86 38.65 18.15
CA GLY A 240 -19.49 39.51 19.13
C GLY A 240 -21.01 39.33 19.20
N ASP A 241 -21.50 38.09 19.19
CA ASP A 241 -22.80 37.79 19.78
C ASP A 241 -22.66 38.02 21.29
N GLY A 242 -22.79 39.31 21.66
CA GLY A 242 -22.83 39.78 23.03
C GLY A 242 -24.11 39.28 23.68
N GLU A 243 -24.10 38.06 24.18
CA GLU A 243 -25.01 37.68 25.25
C GLU A 243 -24.51 38.34 26.53
N GLU A 244 -25.33 39.28 26.98
CA GLU A 244 -25.31 39.92 28.29
C GLU A 244 -25.31 38.83 29.37
N ASP A 245 -24.14 38.49 29.90
CA ASP A 245 -24.04 37.76 31.16
C ASP A 245 -24.45 38.70 32.32
N GLU A 246 -25.76 38.82 32.53
CA GLU A 246 -26.40 39.41 33.69
C GLU A 246 -26.11 38.54 34.93
N SER A 247 -24.86 38.58 35.39
CA SER A 247 -24.45 38.02 36.67
C SER A 247 -24.75 39.04 37.78
N GLY A 248 -25.97 38.97 38.30
CA GLY A 248 -26.41 39.68 39.50
C GLY A 248 -25.51 39.37 40.69
N TYR A 249 -24.64 40.32 41.05
CA TYR A 249 -23.95 40.34 42.33
C TYR A 249 -24.96 40.72 43.43
N ALA A 250 -25.67 39.73 43.98
CA ALA A 250 -26.28 39.86 45.29
C ALA A 250 -25.20 39.60 46.36
N ALA A 251 -24.62 40.69 46.87
CA ALA A 251 -23.76 40.66 48.04
C ALA A 251 -24.61 40.36 49.29
N ASP A 252 -24.50 39.16 49.86
CA ASP A 252 -24.92 38.91 51.24
C ASP A 252 -23.69 38.77 52.14
N GLY A 253 -23.50 39.80 52.96
CA GLY A 253 -22.39 39.95 53.88
C GLY A 253 -22.62 39.19 55.16
N GLY A 254 -21.85 38.12 55.36
CA GLY A 254 -21.79 37.42 56.63
C GLY A 254 -21.35 38.30 57.80
N ARG A 255 -22.05 38.17 58.92
CA ARG A 255 -21.53 38.42 60.27
C ARG A 255 -21.82 37.21 61.13
N GLY A 256 -20.75 36.60 61.64
CA GLY A 256 -20.79 35.43 62.48
C GLY A 256 -21.00 35.72 63.97
N ARG A 257 -21.07 34.65 64.76
CA ARG A 257 -20.20 34.35 65.92
C ARG A 257 -20.67 33.10 66.66
N ASP A 258 -19.67 32.47 67.28
CA ASP A 258 -19.69 31.58 68.46
C ASP A 258 -20.33 30.20 68.33
N ALA A 259 -19.94 29.16 69.05
CA ALA A 259 -18.75 28.70 69.77
C ALA A 259 -19.26 27.42 70.46
N GLY A 260 -18.54 26.31 70.47
CA GLY A 260 -19.02 25.15 71.24
C GLY A 260 -18.25 23.85 71.05
N LEU A 261 -17.62 23.42 72.12
CA LEU A 261 -16.64 22.34 72.27
C LEU A 261 -17.25 20.94 72.38
N GLY A 262 -16.41 19.94 72.07
CA GLY A 262 -16.44 18.57 72.65
C GLY A 262 -17.05 17.51 71.73
N GLY A 263 -16.50 16.32 71.53
CA GLY A 263 -15.32 15.67 72.07
C GLY A 263 -15.32 14.18 71.66
N ARG A 264 -14.11 13.61 71.59
CA ARG A 264 -13.75 12.20 71.82
C ARG A 264 -14.24 11.07 70.87
N SER A 265 -13.19 10.41 70.36
CA SER A 265 -12.93 8.95 70.40
C SER A 265 -13.66 8.01 69.46
N GLY A 266 -12.87 7.22 68.72
CA GLY A 266 -13.35 6.02 68.03
C GLY A 266 -12.30 5.37 67.13
N CYS A 267 -11.37 4.62 67.74
CA CYS A 267 -10.52 3.66 67.03
C CYS A 267 -11.36 2.67 66.19
N ARG A 268 -10.88 2.30 65.00
CA ARG A 268 -10.72 0.88 64.62
C ARG A 268 -9.86 0.65 63.38
N MET A 269 -8.92 -0.27 63.55
CA MET A 269 -8.10 -0.91 62.54
C MET A 269 -8.91 -1.83 61.61
N ALA A 270 -8.44 -2.00 60.37
CA ALA A 270 -8.19 -3.30 59.70
C ALA A 270 -7.61 -3.03 58.29
N ARG A 271 -6.32 -3.31 58.03
CA ARG A 271 -5.74 -4.56 57.50
C ARG A 271 -6.08 -4.88 56.04
N GLY A 272 -5.03 -5.03 55.21
CA GLY A 272 -5.06 -5.82 53.97
C GLY A 272 -4.08 -5.32 52.88
N ARG A 273 -2.76 -5.43 53.07
CA ARG A 273 -1.87 -6.48 52.50
C ARG A 273 -1.71 -6.52 50.96
N ARG A 274 -0.44 -6.27 50.56
CA ARG A 274 0.39 -6.94 49.52
C ARG A 274 0.03 -6.64 48.05
N GLY A 275 0.97 -6.44 47.12
CA GLY A 275 2.39 -6.80 47.16
C GLY A 275 3.26 -6.07 46.12
N ARG A 276 4.52 -5.90 46.52
CA ARG A 276 5.67 -5.60 45.66
C ARG A 276 6.08 -6.84 44.86
N ARG A 277 6.59 -6.62 43.64
CA ARG A 277 7.76 -7.26 42.97
C ARG A 277 7.58 -7.02 41.46
N GLY A 278 8.59 -6.69 40.66
CA GLY A 278 10.01 -6.53 40.88
C GLY A 278 10.64 -6.21 39.52
N CYS A 279 11.33 -5.07 39.44
CA CYS A 279 12.04 -4.63 38.25
C CYS A 279 13.36 -5.42 38.15
N ARG A 280 13.59 -6.15 37.06
CA ARG A 280 14.87 -6.80 36.76
C ARG A 280 15.41 -6.34 35.42
N ARG A 281 16.39 -5.44 35.50
CA ARG A 281 17.46 -5.24 34.51
C ARG A 281 18.19 -6.56 34.25
N ARG A 282 18.55 -6.84 32.99
CA ARG A 282 19.73 -7.66 32.66
C ARG A 282 20.52 -7.01 31.53
N THR A 283 21.71 -6.58 31.88
CA THR A 283 22.83 -6.24 31.01
C THR A 283 23.68 -7.49 30.72
N ARG A 284 24.23 -7.53 29.50
CA ARG A 284 25.49 -8.14 29.03
C ARG A 284 25.91 -9.55 29.52
N ARG A 285 26.27 -10.41 28.56
CA ARG A 285 27.59 -11.08 28.61
C ARG A 285 28.11 -11.52 27.25
N ILE A 286 29.32 -11.04 26.99
CA ILE A 286 30.31 -11.46 26.00
C ILE A 286 31.03 -12.74 26.51
N ARG A 287 31.34 -13.67 25.61
CA ARG A 287 32.42 -14.70 25.60
C ARG A 287 32.23 -15.49 24.29
N GLY A 288 33.18 -15.72 23.37
CA GLY A 288 34.64 -15.69 23.40
C GLY A 288 35.20 -17.12 23.29
N ARG A 289 36.11 -17.36 22.31
CA ARG A 289 37.00 -18.54 22.06
C ARG A 289 36.40 -19.69 21.23
N SER A 290 37.08 -20.37 20.28
CA SER A 290 38.51 -20.55 19.92
C SER A 290 38.66 -20.92 18.42
N ARG A 291 39.57 -20.28 17.67
CA ARG A 291 40.80 -20.85 17.04
C ARG A 291 40.87 -22.38 16.81
N ALA A 292 41.08 -22.76 15.55
CA ALA A 292 42.00 -23.82 15.14
C ALA A 292 42.70 -23.43 13.82
N ARG A 293 44.03 -23.52 13.81
CA ARG A 293 44.95 -23.37 12.67
C ARG A 293 45.36 -24.77 12.19
N SER A 294 45.55 -24.95 10.89
CA SER A 294 46.61 -25.76 10.25
C SER A 294 46.55 -25.45 8.75
N VAL A 295 47.48 -24.72 8.14
CA VAL A 295 48.84 -25.09 7.75
C VAL A 295 48.87 -26.37 6.91
N GLY A 296 49.15 -26.19 5.61
CA GLY A 296 49.45 -27.23 4.63
C GLY A 296 49.81 -26.56 3.31
N GLY A 297 51.09 -26.19 3.16
CA GLY A 297 51.67 -25.75 1.90
C GLY A 297 52.12 -26.93 1.03
N ILE A 298 52.94 -26.60 0.01
CA ILE A 298 53.43 -27.40 -1.14
C ILE A 298 52.49 -27.20 -2.34
N GLY A 299 52.86 -26.61 -3.47
CA GLY A 299 54.17 -26.40 -4.09
C GLY A 299 54.17 -27.04 -5.49
N LEU A 300 54.83 -26.40 -6.46
CA LEU A 300 55.12 -26.85 -7.84
C LEU A 300 53.95 -26.68 -8.86
N ARG A 301 54.14 -26.27 -10.12
CA ARG A 301 55.33 -25.95 -10.91
C ARG A 301 54.93 -25.09 -12.13
N ARG A 302 55.91 -24.29 -12.54
CA ARG A 302 56.05 -23.60 -13.83
C ARG A 302 55.93 -24.50 -15.07
N ALA A 303 55.57 -23.83 -16.17
CA ALA A 303 56.10 -23.91 -17.54
C ALA A 303 55.50 -24.92 -18.54
N GLY A 304 55.10 -24.38 -19.69
CA GLY A 304 55.53 -24.90 -20.98
C GLY A 304 54.46 -24.94 -22.06
N LEU A 305 54.71 -24.14 -23.12
CA LEU A 305 54.09 -24.09 -24.45
C LEU A 305 52.76 -23.34 -24.57
#